data_AF-A0A9P3LE20-F1
#
_entry.id   AF-A0A9P3LE20-F1
#
_cell.length_a   1.000
_cell.length_b   1.000
_cell.length_c   1.000
_cell.angle_alpha   90.00
_cell.angle_beta   90.00
_cell.angle_gamma   90.00
#
_symmetry.space_group_name_H-M   'P 1'
#
loop_
_entity.id
_entity.type
_entity.pdbx_description
1 polymer ?
#
loop_
_entity_poly.entity_id
_entity_poly.type
_entity_poly.pdbx_seq_one_letter_code
_entity_poly.pdbx_strand_id
1 'polypeptide(L)'
;MHSVVQIDEIFLNILSWVAPAALLDLGLTCRAFYEPAMDARWVRLDNFVPLLKCLPSNAMADVYDKRTRHKFYITVRRLKPADWIRFEAHARRVKEYTIRASGLGTPLELGLSESITSAIAEHFGDRPVLPHLQTFENHLIGWRDDIRLLLHCPIHTVRLDYRRDPELYGEALTSELELVRRLDTVESLSMGSQLPVARQLSLLATMPNRVYQLE
;
A
#
# COMPACT_ATOMS: atom_id res chain seq x y z
N MET A 1 -22.11 -21.80 -17.94
CA MET A 1 -22.19 -20.35 -17.64
C MET A 1 -22.68 -19.65 -18.89
N HIS A 2 -23.62 -18.71 -18.76
CA HIS A 2 -24.11 -17.93 -19.88
C HIS A 2 -22.99 -17.01 -20.40
N SER A 3 -22.80 -16.87 -21.71
CA SER A 3 -21.67 -16.12 -22.30
C SER A 3 -21.62 -14.64 -21.89
N VAL A 4 -22.77 -14.06 -21.56
CA VAL A 4 -22.89 -12.68 -21.04
C VAL A 4 -22.19 -12.50 -19.69
N VAL A 5 -22.07 -13.56 -18.87
CA VAL A 5 -21.30 -13.56 -17.61
C VAL A 5 -19.85 -14.03 -17.81
N GLN A 6 -19.27 -13.81 -18.98
CA GLN A 6 -17.83 -13.97 -19.23
C GLN A 6 -17.15 -12.67 -19.68
N ILE A 7 -17.87 -11.54 -19.60
CA ILE A 7 -17.34 -10.22 -19.91
C ILE A 7 -16.80 -9.62 -18.62
N ASP A 8 -15.47 -9.54 -18.49
CA ASP A 8 -14.77 -9.08 -17.29
C ASP A 8 -15.21 -7.67 -16.89
N GLU A 9 -15.51 -6.80 -17.85
CA GLU A 9 -15.96 -5.43 -17.64
C GLU A 9 -17.30 -5.37 -16.91
N ILE A 10 -18.22 -6.29 -17.21
CA ILE A 10 -19.53 -6.36 -16.54
C ILE A 10 -19.32 -6.79 -15.08
N PHE A 11 -18.42 -7.74 -14.82
CA PHE A 11 -18.08 -8.16 -13.46
C PHE A 11 -17.45 -7.03 -12.68
N LEU A 12 -16.44 -6.37 -13.24
CA LEU A 12 -15.76 -5.26 -12.57
C LEU A 12 -16.72 -4.11 -12.26
N ASN A 13 -17.67 -3.82 -13.16
CA ASN A 13 -18.70 -2.83 -12.89
C ASN A 13 -19.59 -3.26 -11.72
N ILE A 14 -20.14 -4.48 -11.72
CA ILE A 14 -20.96 -5.00 -10.61
C ILE A 14 -20.18 -4.93 -9.29
N LEU A 15 -18.92 -5.39 -9.29
CA LEU A 15 -18.05 -5.40 -8.11
C LEU A 15 -17.75 -4.00 -7.60
N SER A 16 -17.71 -2.97 -8.47
CA SER A 16 -17.52 -1.58 -8.04
C SER A 16 -18.66 -1.05 -7.16
N TRP A 17 -19.85 -1.64 -7.24
CA TRP A 17 -21.01 -1.31 -6.41
C TRP A 17 -21.13 -2.19 -5.15
N VAL A 18 -20.29 -3.21 -5.01
CA VAL A 18 -20.30 -4.12 -3.85
C VAL A 18 -19.43 -3.53 -2.75
N ALA A 19 -19.96 -3.49 -1.52
CA ALA A 19 -19.19 -3.05 -0.37
C ALA A 19 -17.90 -3.90 -0.22
N PRO A 20 -16.72 -3.30 0.08
CA PRO A 20 -15.47 -4.04 0.14
C PRO A 20 -15.47 -5.26 1.08
N ALA A 21 -16.28 -5.21 2.15
CA ALA A 21 -16.46 -6.31 3.09
C ALA A 21 -17.20 -7.52 2.47
N ALA A 22 -18.13 -7.28 1.54
CA ALA A 22 -18.95 -8.30 0.89
C ALA A 22 -18.27 -8.96 -0.33
N LEU A 23 -17.15 -8.40 -0.82
CA LEU A 23 -16.39 -8.98 -1.94
C LEU A 23 -15.87 -10.40 -1.63
N LEU A 24 -15.46 -10.65 -0.38
CA LEU A 24 -15.04 -11.98 0.03
C LEU A 24 -16.20 -12.97 -0.05
N ASP A 25 -17.35 -12.62 0.54
CA ASP A 25 -18.53 -13.47 0.54
C ASP A 25 -18.98 -13.78 -0.90
N LEU A 26 -18.98 -12.76 -1.76
CA LEU A 26 -19.31 -12.92 -3.18
C LEU A 26 -18.35 -13.87 -3.89
N GLY A 27 -17.05 -13.73 -3.69
CA GLY A 27 -16.04 -14.62 -4.27
C GLY A 27 -16.15 -16.06 -3.79
N LEU A 28 -16.67 -16.29 -2.58
CA LEU A 28 -16.91 -17.61 -2.02
C LEU A 28 -18.22 -18.26 -2.49
N THR A 29 -19.14 -17.50 -3.10
CA THR A 29 -20.43 -18.07 -3.58
C THR A 29 -20.26 -19.03 -4.75
N CYS A 30 -19.41 -18.71 -5.74
CA CYS A 30 -19.15 -19.58 -6.87
C CYS A 30 -17.80 -19.29 -7.54
N ARG A 31 -17.29 -20.28 -8.29
CA ARG A 31 -15.99 -20.19 -8.97
C ARG A 31 -15.88 -19.04 -9.97
N ALA A 32 -16.99 -18.63 -10.58
CA ALA A 32 -17.01 -17.53 -11.53
C ALA A 32 -16.74 -16.18 -10.87
N PHE A 33 -17.20 -15.98 -9.64
CA PHE A 33 -16.97 -14.75 -8.89
C PHE A 33 -15.64 -14.74 -8.15
N TYR A 34 -15.02 -15.90 -7.95
CA TYR A 34 -13.81 -16.00 -7.14
C TYR A 34 -12.69 -15.07 -7.64
N GLU A 35 -12.24 -15.24 -8.89
CA GLU A 35 -11.13 -14.44 -9.42
C GLU A 35 -11.45 -12.94 -9.49
N PRO A 36 -12.58 -12.51 -10.10
CA PRO A 36 -12.93 -11.09 -10.15
C PRO A 36 -13.09 -10.46 -8.77
N ALA A 37 -13.72 -11.16 -7.83
CA ALA A 37 -13.93 -10.63 -6.48
C ALA A 37 -12.62 -10.56 -5.68
N MET A 38 -11.69 -11.50 -5.88
CA MET A 38 -10.35 -11.41 -5.29
C MET A 38 -9.55 -10.26 -5.91
N ASP A 39 -9.62 -10.03 -7.22
CA ASP A 39 -8.98 -8.87 -7.85
C ASP A 39 -9.52 -7.56 -7.28
N ALA A 40 -10.85 -7.41 -7.21
CA ALA A 40 -11.48 -6.22 -6.62
C ALA A 40 -11.17 -6.06 -5.12
N ARG A 41 -11.07 -7.16 -4.36
CA ARG A 41 -10.80 -7.13 -2.92
C ARG A 41 -9.38 -6.68 -2.61
N TRP A 42 -8.41 -7.08 -3.43
CA TRP A 42 -6.99 -6.84 -3.22
C TRP A 42 -6.44 -5.66 -4.01
N VAL A 43 -7.23 -5.07 -4.93
CA VAL A 43 -6.80 -3.94 -5.76
C VAL A 43 -6.23 -2.79 -4.95
N ARG A 44 -6.84 -2.50 -3.79
CA ARG A 44 -6.46 -1.43 -2.88
C ARG A 44 -6.08 -1.98 -1.52
N LEU A 45 -4.95 -1.51 -1.01
CA LEU A 45 -4.44 -1.92 0.28
C LEU A 45 -4.18 -0.68 1.16
N ASP A 46 -4.76 -0.64 2.36
CA ASP A 46 -4.60 0.48 3.31
C ASP A 46 -3.41 0.29 4.29
N ASN A 47 -2.81 -0.91 4.31
CA ASN A 47 -1.62 -1.29 5.08
C ASN A 47 -1.18 -2.71 4.72
N PHE A 48 0.05 -3.11 5.00
CA PHE A 48 0.55 -4.46 4.67
C PHE A 48 -0.10 -5.64 5.43
N VAL A 49 -0.91 -5.39 6.47
CA VAL A 49 -1.41 -6.46 7.36
C VAL A 49 -2.23 -7.55 6.65
N PRO A 50 -3.15 -7.24 5.74
CA PRO A 50 -3.85 -8.26 4.96
C PRO A 50 -2.89 -9.22 4.26
N LEU A 51 -1.80 -8.72 3.66
CA LEU A 51 -0.79 -9.58 3.02
C LEU A 51 -0.01 -10.40 4.06
N LEU A 52 0.36 -9.81 5.19
CA LEU A 52 1.02 -10.54 6.28
C LEU A 52 0.15 -11.69 6.82
N LYS A 53 -1.17 -11.52 6.86
CA LYS A 53 -2.11 -12.57 7.25
C LYS A 53 -2.20 -13.72 6.25
N CYS A 54 -1.63 -13.59 5.06
CA CYS A 54 -1.49 -14.69 4.11
C CYS A 54 -0.30 -15.60 4.43
N LEU A 55 0.64 -15.16 5.27
CA LEU A 55 1.70 -16.01 5.78
C LEU A 55 1.12 -17.04 6.77
N PRO A 56 1.80 -18.17 7.00
CA PRO A 56 1.35 -19.18 7.95
C PRO A 56 1.17 -18.60 9.36
N SER A 57 0.08 -18.97 10.03
CA SER A 57 -0.23 -18.51 11.38
C SER A 57 0.84 -18.87 12.41
N ASN A 58 1.58 -19.96 12.19
CA ASN A 58 2.71 -20.37 13.03
C ASN A 58 4.02 -19.63 12.72
N ALA A 59 4.02 -18.71 11.76
CA ALA A 59 5.19 -17.95 11.36
C ALA A 59 5.16 -16.50 11.86
N MET A 60 4.00 -16.04 12.30
CA MET A 60 3.73 -14.65 12.65
C MET A 60 3.15 -14.55 14.05
N ALA A 61 3.55 -13.53 14.79
CA ALA A 61 2.89 -13.12 16.03
C ALA A 61 2.61 -11.62 15.99
N ASP A 62 1.53 -11.21 16.62
CA ASP A 62 1.23 -9.80 16.87
C ASP A 62 1.70 -9.40 18.27
N VAL A 63 2.43 -8.29 18.34
CA VAL A 63 2.99 -7.74 19.57
C VAL A 63 2.41 -6.36 19.80
N TYR A 64 2.03 -6.09 21.04
CA TYR A 64 1.55 -4.79 21.47
C TYR A 64 2.58 -4.12 22.37
N ASP A 65 3.17 -3.02 21.91
CA ASP A 65 4.03 -2.20 22.76
C ASP A 65 3.16 -1.23 23.57
N LYS A 66 3.11 -1.46 24.87
CA LYS A 66 2.34 -0.65 25.82
C LYS A 66 2.85 0.80 25.92
N ARG A 67 4.14 1.04 25.64
CA ARG A 67 4.76 2.37 25.73
C ARG A 67 4.32 3.25 24.58
N THR A 68 4.43 2.72 23.36
CA THR A 68 4.01 3.44 22.14
C THR A 68 2.52 3.31 21.89
N ARG A 69 1.86 2.32 22.50
CA ARG A 69 0.47 1.89 22.22
C ARG A 69 0.31 1.40 20.78
N HIS A 70 1.39 0.92 20.15
CA HIS A 70 1.40 0.44 18.78
C HIS A 70 1.30 -1.08 18.74
N LYS A 71 0.62 -1.59 17.72
CA LYS A 71 0.59 -3.01 17.39
C LYS A 71 1.50 -3.27 16.19
N PHE A 72 2.41 -4.23 16.29
CA PHE A 72 3.27 -4.63 15.18
C PHE A 72 3.28 -6.14 15.04
N TYR A 73 3.63 -6.60 13.84
CA TYR A 73 3.81 -8.03 13.58
C TYR A 73 5.30 -8.38 13.64
N ILE A 74 5.62 -9.58 14.13
CA ILE A 74 6.97 -10.15 14.15
C ILE A 74 6.98 -11.53 13.49
N THR A 75 8.14 -11.95 13.00
CA THR A 75 8.37 -13.34 12.60
C THR A 75 8.76 -14.18 13.83
N VAL A 76 8.09 -15.31 14.06
CA VAL A 76 8.44 -16.24 15.18
C VAL A 76 9.37 -17.37 14.74
N ARG A 77 9.53 -17.54 13.42
CA ARG A 77 10.49 -18.44 12.79
C ARG A 77 10.94 -17.85 11.47
N ARG A 78 12.04 -18.38 10.93
CA ARG A 78 12.46 -18.06 9.56
C ARG A 78 11.38 -18.49 8.57
N LEU A 79 11.03 -17.57 7.66
CA LEU A 79 10.11 -17.83 6.55
C LEU A 79 10.83 -18.62 5.45
N LYS A 80 10.15 -19.62 4.90
CA LYS A 80 10.60 -20.45 3.80
C LYS A 80 9.92 -20.00 2.51
N PRO A 81 10.48 -20.27 1.33
CA PRO A 81 9.84 -19.92 0.05
C PRO A 81 8.36 -20.33 -0.07
N ALA A 82 8.01 -21.51 0.46
CA ALA A 82 6.62 -22.00 0.44
C ALA A 82 5.64 -21.15 1.28
N ASP A 83 6.12 -20.43 2.30
CA ASP A 83 5.28 -19.57 3.15
C ASP A 83 4.77 -18.34 2.38
N TRP A 84 5.49 -17.94 1.33
CA TRP A 84 5.20 -16.73 0.56
C TRP A 84 4.20 -16.95 -0.58
N ILE A 85 3.85 -18.19 -0.91
CA ILE A 85 3.00 -18.51 -2.07
C ILE A 85 1.68 -17.71 -2.05
N ARG A 86 1.00 -17.68 -0.90
CA ARG A 86 -0.27 -16.94 -0.76
C ARG A 86 -0.05 -15.44 -0.70
N PHE A 87 1.03 -15.00 -0.05
CA PHE A 87 1.42 -13.59 0.01
C PHE A 87 1.60 -13.06 -1.42
N GLU A 88 2.44 -13.70 -2.23
CA GLU A 88 2.74 -13.30 -3.61
C GLU A 88 1.50 -13.34 -4.50
N ALA A 89 0.66 -14.37 -4.36
CA ALA A 89 -0.56 -14.54 -5.14
C ALA A 89 -1.55 -13.37 -4.95
N HIS A 90 -1.58 -12.75 -3.77
CA HIS A 90 -2.41 -11.58 -3.49
C HIS A 90 -1.65 -10.26 -3.74
N ALA A 91 -0.35 -10.21 -3.48
CA ALA A 91 0.49 -9.04 -3.71
C ALA A 91 0.46 -8.57 -5.18
N ARG A 92 0.43 -9.51 -6.13
CA ARG A 92 0.27 -9.21 -7.56
C ARG A 92 -1.07 -8.54 -7.94
N ARG A 93 -2.09 -8.62 -7.08
CA ARG A 93 -3.40 -8.00 -7.35
C ARG A 93 -3.46 -6.54 -6.90
N VAL A 94 -2.52 -6.13 -6.05
CA VAL A 94 -2.47 -4.78 -5.49
C VAL A 94 -2.02 -3.79 -6.56
N LYS A 95 -2.87 -2.81 -6.84
CA LYS A 95 -2.61 -1.69 -7.76
C LYS A 95 -2.55 -0.35 -7.05
N GLU A 96 -3.17 -0.25 -5.87
CA GLU A 96 -3.25 0.97 -5.08
C GLU A 96 -2.81 0.69 -3.64
N TYR A 97 -1.89 1.49 -3.12
CA TYR A 97 -1.45 1.44 -1.74
C TYR A 97 -1.65 2.80 -1.08
N THR A 98 -2.51 2.86 -0.06
CA THR A 98 -2.86 4.12 0.61
C THR A 98 -2.50 4.04 2.09
N ILE A 99 -1.68 4.97 2.57
CA ILE A 99 -1.36 5.11 3.99
C ILE A 99 -2.24 6.22 4.55
N ARG A 100 -3.22 5.86 5.38
CA ARG A 100 -4.14 6.82 6.01
C ARG A 100 -3.81 7.06 7.48
N ALA A 101 -3.98 8.31 7.91
CA ALA A 101 -4.04 8.63 9.32
C ALA A 101 -5.23 7.90 9.97
N SER A 102 -4.94 7.02 10.92
CA SER A 102 -5.96 6.41 11.76
C SER A 102 -6.67 7.51 12.55
N GLY A 103 -7.97 7.70 12.34
CA GLY A 103 -8.77 8.64 13.13
C GLY A 103 -8.71 8.32 14.62
N LEU A 104 -8.91 9.34 15.47
CA LEU A 104 -8.92 9.26 16.93
C LEU A 104 -9.61 7.97 17.44
N GLY A 105 -8.84 7.07 18.04
CA GLY A 105 -9.37 5.89 18.76
C GLY A 105 -9.15 4.52 18.11
N THR A 106 -8.58 4.43 16.91
CA THR A 106 -8.09 3.14 16.39
C THR A 106 -6.66 2.89 16.90
N PRO A 107 -6.29 1.65 17.32
CA PRO A 107 -4.96 1.36 17.80
C PRO A 107 -3.93 1.85 16.78
N LEU A 108 -3.06 2.74 17.27
CA LEU A 108 -2.04 3.42 16.50
C LEU A 108 -1.30 2.41 15.60
N GLU A 109 -1.34 2.72 14.31
CA GLU A 109 -0.38 2.30 13.29
C GLU A 109 0.13 0.85 13.39
N LEU A 110 -0.47 -0.04 12.58
CA LEU A 110 0.01 -1.40 12.36
C LEU A 110 1.37 -1.39 11.66
N GLY A 111 2.45 -1.25 12.43
CA GLY A 111 3.82 -1.15 11.93
C GLY A 111 4.37 -2.51 11.52
N LEU A 112 5.27 -2.51 10.55
CA LEU A 112 6.13 -3.67 10.28
C LEU A 112 7.30 -3.61 11.27
N SER A 113 7.55 -4.69 12.00
CA SER A 113 8.81 -4.77 12.76
C SER A 113 9.99 -4.97 11.80
N GLU A 114 11.18 -4.61 12.27
CA GLU A 114 12.43 -4.89 11.55
C GLU A 114 12.53 -6.37 11.12
N SER A 115 12.12 -7.31 11.98
CA SER A 115 12.14 -8.75 11.67
C SER A 115 11.32 -9.13 10.44
N ILE A 116 10.19 -8.46 10.19
CA ILE A 116 9.36 -8.68 9.00
C ILE A 116 9.94 -7.94 7.82
N THR A 117 10.33 -6.67 8.00
CA THR A 117 10.90 -5.86 6.93
C THR A 117 12.14 -6.55 6.34
N SER A 118 13.02 -7.08 7.20
CA SER A 118 14.17 -7.89 6.78
C SER A 118 13.76 -9.19 6.08
N ALA A 119 12.74 -9.89 6.57
CA ALA A 119 12.28 -11.13 5.93
C ALA A 119 11.67 -10.88 4.54
N ILE A 120 10.93 -9.78 4.36
CA ILE A 120 10.42 -9.35 3.05
C ILE A 120 11.60 -8.97 2.15
N ALA A 121 12.53 -8.16 2.64
CA ALA A 121 13.71 -7.75 1.86
C ALA A 121 14.58 -8.96 1.44
N GLU A 122 14.78 -9.94 2.32
CA GLU A 122 15.53 -11.17 2.01
C GLU A 122 14.84 -12.00 0.92
N HIS A 123 13.51 -12.12 0.99
CA HIS A 123 12.73 -12.95 0.05
C HIS A 123 12.57 -12.31 -1.33
N PHE A 124 12.31 -11.00 -1.37
CA PHE A 124 12.10 -10.29 -2.63
C PHE A 124 13.42 -9.83 -3.26
N GLY A 125 14.43 -9.49 -2.46
CA GLY A 125 15.66 -8.87 -2.96
C GLY A 125 15.34 -7.59 -3.72
N ASP A 126 15.82 -7.50 -4.97
CA ASP A 126 15.53 -6.39 -5.87
C ASP A 126 14.17 -6.51 -6.59
N ARG A 127 13.41 -7.60 -6.37
CA ARG A 127 12.10 -7.78 -6.98
C ARG A 127 11.07 -6.88 -6.28
N PRO A 128 10.09 -6.33 -7.02
CA PRO A 128 9.00 -5.58 -6.41
C PRO A 128 8.15 -6.48 -5.50
N VAL A 129 7.91 -6.03 -4.27
CA VAL A 129 6.98 -6.69 -3.34
C VAL A 129 5.55 -6.61 -3.87
N LEU A 130 5.19 -5.50 -4.51
CA LEU A 130 3.90 -5.25 -5.15
C LEU A 130 4.12 -5.03 -6.66
N PRO A 131 4.27 -6.10 -7.46
CA PRO A 131 4.74 -6.02 -8.86
C PRO A 131 3.82 -5.27 -9.82
N HIS A 132 2.58 -5.01 -9.42
CA HIS A 132 1.59 -4.29 -10.23
C HIS A 132 1.06 -3.03 -9.54
N LEU A 133 1.76 -2.54 -8.52
CA LEU A 133 1.40 -1.30 -7.83
C LEU A 133 1.55 -0.11 -8.78
N GLN A 134 0.46 0.63 -9.01
CA GLN A 134 0.41 1.77 -9.93
C GLN A 134 0.31 3.09 -9.17
N THR A 135 -0.47 3.12 -8.09
CA THR A 135 -0.73 4.32 -7.30
C THR A 135 -0.29 4.12 -5.86
N PHE A 136 0.48 5.07 -5.36
CA PHE A 136 0.81 5.20 -3.95
C PHE A 136 0.26 6.52 -3.42
N GLU A 137 -0.44 6.46 -2.29
CA GLU A 137 -1.01 7.63 -1.64
C GLU A 137 -0.59 7.66 -0.18
N ASN A 138 0.02 8.75 0.27
CA ASN A 138 0.41 8.94 1.66
C ASN A 138 -0.31 10.14 2.25
N HIS A 139 -1.08 9.90 3.32
CA HIS A 139 -1.71 10.96 4.11
C HIS A 139 -1.05 11.19 5.46
N LEU A 140 0.01 10.45 5.77
CA LEU A 140 0.83 10.62 6.97
C LEU A 140 2.10 11.38 6.62
N ILE A 141 2.49 12.30 7.50
CA ILE A 141 3.78 12.96 7.36
C ILE A 141 4.86 12.05 7.94
N GLY A 142 5.88 11.78 7.14
CA GLY A 142 6.99 10.92 7.52
C GLY A 142 6.74 9.47 7.11
N TRP A 143 7.85 8.75 6.98
CA TRP A 143 7.81 7.40 6.45
C TRP A 143 7.73 6.34 7.53
N ARG A 144 6.93 5.33 7.22
CA ARG A 144 6.91 4.04 7.90
C ARG A 144 7.91 3.10 7.22
N ASP A 145 8.36 2.08 7.95
CA ASP A 145 9.36 1.12 7.45
C ASP A 145 8.89 0.34 6.20
N ASP A 146 7.57 0.27 5.99
CA ASP A 146 6.95 -0.40 4.84
C ASP A 146 7.14 0.35 3.52
N ILE A 147 7.38 1.66 3.50
CA ILE A 147 7.65 2.40 2.27
C ILE A 147 8.94 1.94 1.59
N ARG A 148 9.95 1.52 2.37
CA ARG A 148 11.21 1.03 1.79
C ARG A 148 10.99 -0.19 0.90
N LEU A 149 9.93 -0.96 1.16
CA LEU A 149 9.51 -2.11 0.35
C LEU A 149 8.95 -1.69 -1.03
N LEU A 150 8.59 -0.42 -1.18
CA LEU A 150 8.03 0.13 -2.40
C LEU A 150 9.09 0.63 -3.38
N LEU A 151 10.36 0.71 -2.96
CA LEU A 151 11.44 1.27 -3.79
C LEU A 151 11.64 0.57 -5.13
N HIS A 152 11.31 -0.71 -5.19
CA HIS A 152 11.41 -1.51 -6.42
C HIS A 152 10.07 -1.65 -7.15
N CYS A 153 8.98 -1.13 -6.60
CA CYS A 153 7.64 -1.25 -7.18
C CYS A 153 7.45 -0.28 -8.36
N PRO A 154 6.74 -0.67 -9.43
CA PRO A 154 6.52 0.16 -10.60
C PRO A 154 5.42 1.21 -10.37
N ILE A 155 5.63 2.11 -9.40
CA ILE A 155 4.67 3.17 -9.05
C ILE A 155 4.69 4.24 -10.13
N HIS A 156 3.52 4.55 -10.70
CA HIS A 156 3.36 5.58 -11.74
C HIS A 156 2.78 6.88 -11.16
N THR A 157 1.94 6.78 -10.13
CA THR A 157 1.31 7.93 -9.49
C THR A 157 1.62 7.94 -8.00
N VAL A 158 2.15 9.06 -7.52
CA VAL A 158 2.32 9.33 -6.10
C VAL A 158 1.42 10.49 -5.70
N ARG A 159 0.63 10.31 -4.65
CA ARG A 159 -0.21 11.36 -4.05
C ARG A 159 0.20 11.60 -2.62
N LEU A 160 0.53 12.84 -2.29
CA LEU A 160 0.94 13.24 -0.94
C LEU A 160 -0.10 14.22 -0.38
N ASP A 161 -1.02 13.73 0.47
CA ASP A 161 -2.15 14.52 0.97
C ASP A 161 -2.19 14.56 2.51
N TYR A 162 -1.51 15.56 3.06
CA TYR A 162 -1.33 15.69 4.50
C TYR A 162 -2.51 16.43 5.15
N ARG A 163 -3.16 15.81 6.14
CA ARG A 163 -4.24 16.44 6.92
C ARG A 163 -3.79 17.55 7.87
N ARG A 164 -2.49 17.64 8.17
CA ARG A 164 -1.92 18.61 9.11
C ARG A 164 -0.95 19.50 8.36
N ASP A 165 -0.77 20.71 8.87
CA ASP A 165 0.21 21.66 8.34
C ASP A 165 1.61 21.00 8.26
N PRO A 166 2.11 20.75 7.04
CA PRO A 166 3.40 20.11 6.86
C PRO A 166 4.58 21.03 7.21
N GLU A 167 4.35 22.33 7.47
CA GLU A 167 5.40 23.24 7.97
C GLU A 167 5.99 22.81 9.31
N LEU A 168 5.20 22.10 10.13
CA LEU A 168 5.66 21.53 11.40
C LEU A 168 6.65 20.37 11.23
N TYR A 169 6.84 19.88 10.00
CA TYR A 169 7.54 18.61 9.73
C TYR A 169 8.53 18.71 8.55
N GLY A 170 9.14 19.88 8.33
CA GLY A 170 9.97 20.18 7.15
C GLY A 170 10.98 19.09 6.77
N GLU A 171 11.75 18.54 7.73
CA GLU A 171 12.75 17.49 7.46
C GLU A 171 12.14 16.16 7.01
N ALA A 172 10.97 15.80 7.55
CA ALA A 172 10.27 14.58 7.18
C ALA A 172 9.75 14.66 5.74
N LEU A 173 9.21 15.82 5.35
CA LEU A 173 8.75 16.07 3.99
C LEU A 173 9.90 16.06 2.97
N THR A 174 11.06 16.64 3.31
CA THR A 174 12.24 16.58 2.45
C THR A 174 12.72 15.15 2.24
N SER A 175 12.78 14.35 3.31
CA SER A 175 13.13 12.93 3.24
C SER A 175 12.13 12.13 2.39
N GLU A 176 10.88 12.57 2.35
CA GLU A 176 9.82 12.03 1.52
C GLU A 176 9.96 12.33 0.05
N LEU A 177 10.25 13.57 -0.27
CA LEU A 177 10.54 13.93 -1.64
C LEU A 177 11.81 13.24 -2.16
N GLU A 178 12.87 13.12 -1.36
CA GLU A 178 14.08 12.40 -1.79
C GLU A 178 13.81 10.92 -2.09
N LEU A 179 12.94 10.26 -1.34
CA LEU A 179 12.57 8.87 -1.61
C LEU A 179 11.68 8.75 -2.84
N VAL A 180 10.71 9.64 -3.04
CA VAL A 180 9.92 9.71 -4.28
C VAL A 180 10.82 9.96 -5.49
N ARG A 181 11.90 10.75 -5.33
CA ARG A 181 12.90 10.97 -6.39
C ARG A 181 13.63 9.69 -6.79
N ARG A 182 13.81 8.76 -5.85
CA ARG A 182 14.43 7.45 -6.10
C ARG A 182 13.48 6.44 -6.75
N LEU A 183 12.19 6.75 -6.86
CA LEU A 183 11.23 5.93 -7.59
C LEU A 183 11.29 6.30 -9.06
N ASP A 184 12.05 5.53 -9.84
CA ASP A 184 12.33 5.84 -11.25
C ASP A 184 11.06 5.86 -12.12
N THR A 185 10.06 5.02 -11.78
CA THR A 185 8.83 4.81 -12.54
C THR A 185 7.75 5.86 -12.34
N VAL A 186 7.92 6.79 -11.39
CA VAL A 186 6.86 7.77 -11.08
C VAL A 186 6.69 8.71 -12.26
N GLU A 187 5.49 8.80 -12.82
CA GLU A 187 5.18 9.70 -13.93
C GLU A 187 4.43 10.93 -13.43
N SER A 188 3.55 10.74 -12.44
CA SER A 188 2.71 11.78 -11.88
C SER A 188 2.89 11.91 -10.36
N LEU A 189 3.05 13.15 -9.90
CA LEU A 189 3.08 13.52 -8.49
C LEU A 189 1.99 14.58 -8.23
N SER A 190 1.09 14.30 -7.29
CA SER A 190 0.14 15.28 -6.77
C SER A 190 0.39 15.55 -5.29
N MET A 191 0.15 16.80 -4.89
CA MET A 191 0.24 17.24 -3.51
C MET A 191 -1.10 17.84 -3.08
N GLY A 192 -1.58 17.48 -1.90
CA GLY A 192 -2.86 17.95 -1.38
C GLY A 192 -2.93 19.47 -1.22
N SER A 193 -4.12 20.02 -1.42
CA SER A 193 -4.46 21.45 -1.47
C SER A 193 -4.15 22.27 -0.20
N GLN A 194 -3.80 21.62 0.92
CA GLN A 194 -3.48 22.29 2.18
C GLN A 194 -2.10 22.98 2.18
N LEU A 195 -1.23 22.66 1.21
CA LEU A 195 0.06 23.33 1.04
C LEU A 195 -0.06 24.58 0.17
N PRO A 196 0.55 25.72 0.55
CA PRO A 196 0.59 26.90 -0.31
C PRO A 196 1.18 26.57 -1.69
N VAL A 197 0.52 26.97 -2.78
CA VAL A 197 0.92 26.66 -4.16
C VAL A 197 2.38 27.03 -4.45
N ALA A 198 2.86 28.17 -3.94
CA ALA A 198 4.27 28.58 -4.10
C ALA A 198 5.27 27.56 -3.49
N ARG A 199 4.90 26.92 -2.38
CA ARG A 199 5.67 25.87 -1.71
C ARG A 199 5.59 24.56 -2.48
N GLN A 200 4.41 24.17 -2.96
CA GLN A 200 4.25 23.02 -3.85
C GLN A 200 5.17 23.19 -5.06
N LEU A 201 5.11 24.32 -5.75
CA LEU A 201 5.97 24.63 -6.88
C LEU A 201 7.47 24.60 -6.53
N SER A 202 7.89 25.13 -5.37
CA SER A 202 9.30 25.07 -4.94
C SER A 202 9.77 23.65 -4.66
N LEU A 203 8.94 22.80 -4.07
CA LEU A 203 9.27 21.40 -3.77
C LEU A 203 9.28 20.58 -5.07
N LEU A 204 8.30 20.79 -5.94
CA LEU A 204 8.18 20.13 -7.23
C LEU A 204 9.32 20.55 -8.18
N ALA A 205 9.77 21.81 -8.14
CA ALA A 205 10.92 22.28 -8.93
C ALA A 205 12.21 21.47 -8.70
N THR A 206 12.31 20.71 -7.60
CA THR A 206 13.43 19.80 -7.35
C THR A 206 13.36 18.48 -8.13
N MET A 207 12.27 18.22 -8.87
CA MET A 207 11.99 16.95 -9.56
C MET A 207 11.66 17.09 -11.06
N PRO A 208 12.45 17.81 -11.88
CA PRO A 208 12.04 18.40 -13.17
C PRO A 208 11.45 17.47 -14.25
N ASN A 209 11.50 16.15 -14.09
CA ASN A 209 11.05 15.16 -15.08
C ASN A 209 9.68 14.52 -14.74
N ARG A 210 8.85 15.16 -13.92
CA ARG A 210 7.56 14.61 -13.45
C ARG A 210 6.38 15.48 -13.87
N VAL A 211 5.23 14.85 -14.15
CA VAL A 211 3.97 15.55 -14.43
C VAL A 211 3.32 15.92 -13.10
N TYR A 212 3.13 17.21 -12.86
CA TYR A 212 2.53 17.71 -11.63
C TYR A 212 1.05 17.99 -11.80
N GLN A 213 0.27 17.53 -10.83
CA GLN A 213 -1.13 17.92 -10.67
C GLN A 213 -1.26 18.74 -9.39
N LEU A 214 -1.61 20.02 -9.54
CA LEU A 214 -1.92 20.91 -8.42
C LEU A 214 -3.44 20.84 -8.21
N GLU A 215 -3.87 20.54 -6.99
CA GLU A 215 -5.28 20.55 -6.56
C GLU A 215 -5.68 21.87 -5.90
#